data_AF-A0A4R5E5U0-F1
#
_entry.id   AF-A0A4R5E5U0-F1
#
_cell.length_a   1.000
_cell.length_b   1.000
_cell.length_c   1.000
_cell.angle_alpha   90.00
_cell.angle_beta   90.00
_cell.angle_gamma   90.00
#
_symmetry.space_group_name_H-M   'P 1'
#
loop_
_entity.id
_entity.type
_entity.pdbx_description
1 polymer ?
#
loop_
_entity_poly.entity_id
_entity_poly.type
_entity_poly.pdbx_seq_one_letter_code
_entity_poly.pdbx_strand_id
1 'polypeptide(L)'
;MATAYEDPHPATSVLDGLTEEPWREIPPEEARWMRPNLPDLLGPMVRGVLRHVPEYDRPGDRAYSRVAEAAVAHAMEHFVRMIADPDASWKEVYQVFFDVGYGEAVEGRSLEHLQNAMRIGSRLAWRHLAVEAERLGRPRTLISLLAEANFAYLDVLASAAAHGYSRAREKAAGEREQRRGRLLTLLLSDPPAPPEAVREQSARAGWPLPRRMAVLVLRPRPGSGGEGPAGLPPSLLTGLDHGRPCLIVPDPDGPGRMEELAATLAGWTGAIGPSVPVDRAGTSLLWARRALELAPAGPGPGGAGGGAGNRT
;
A
#
# COMPACT_ATOMS: atom_id res chain seq x y z
N MET A 1 57.73 -1.23 -0.07
CA MET A 1 56.46 -1.67 0.56
C MET A 1 56.26 -0.77 1.77
N ALA A 2 55.25 0.09 1.89
CA ALA A 2 53.94 0.15 1.25
C ALA A 2 53.63 1.57 0.76
N THR A 3 52.92 1.61 -0.36
CA THR A 3 52.39 2.76 -1.09
C THR A 3 51.40 3.54 -0.25
N ALA A 4 51.61 4.86 -0.16
CA ALA A 4 50.57 5.82 0.18
C ALA A 4 49.49 5.74 -0.90
N TYR A 5 48.29 5.37 -0.51
CA TYR A 5 47.12 5.41 -1.38
C TYR A 5 46.60 6.85 -1.35
N GLU A 6 46.86 7.56 -2.44
CA GLU A 6 46.26 8.85 -2.75
C GLU A 6 44.75 8.65 -2.91
N ASP A 7 43.97 9.34 -2.09
CA ASP A 7 42.51 9.27 -2.05
C ASP A 7 41.92 10.17 -3.15
N PRO A 8 41.25 9.64 -4.21
CA PRO A 8 40.63 10.46 -5.23
C PRO A 8 39.14 10.65 -4.90
N HIS A 9 38.78 11.81 -4.34
CA HIS A 9 37.38 12.26 -4.35
C HIS A 9 37.04 12.96 -5.67
N PRO A 10 35.92 12.59 -6.32
CA PRO A 10 34.94 13.62 -6.67
C PRO A 10 33.46 13.17 -6.59
N ALA A 11 33.12 12.06 -5.91
CA ALA A 11 31.74 11.59 -5.84
C ALA A 11 30.83 12.42 -4.90
N THR A 12 31.42 13.10 -3.90
CA THR A 12 30.65 13.81 -2.85
C THR A 12 30.07 15.15 -3.35
N SER A 13 30.69 15.78 -4.36
CA SER A 13 30.25 17.09 -4.91
C SER A 13 28.98 17.02 -5.76
N VAL A 14 28.63 15.86 -6.33
CA VAL A 14 27.46 15.72 -7.22
C VAL A 14 26.17 15.62 -6.43
N LEU A 15 26.25 15.12 -5.19
CA LEU A 15 25.09 14.95 -4.31
C LEU A 15 24.78 16.21 -3.47
N ASP A 16 25.79 17.05 -3.18
CA ASP A 16 25.61 18.33 -2.47
C ASP A 16 24.86 19.40 -3.29
N GLY A 17 24.73 19.20 -4.61
CA GLY A 17 24.04 20.11 -5.54
C GLY A 17 22.60 19.74 -5.88
N LEU A 18 22.07 18.62 -5.39
CA LEU A 18 20.68 18.24 -5.62
C LEU A 18 19.79 19.02 -4.64
N THR A 19 19.42 20.23 -5.01
CA THR A 19 18.35 20.97 -4.33
C THR A 19 17.06 20.13 -4.38
N GLU A 20 16.33 20.01 -3.27
CA GLU A 20 15.01 19.32 -3.25
C GLU A 20 13.99 20.04 -4.16
N GLU A 21 14.24 21.32 -4.45
CA GLU A 21 13.39 22.20 -5.25
C GLU A 21 14.18 22.86 -6.40
N PRO A 22 14.68 22.09 -7.39
CA PRO A 22 15.58 22.60 -8.44
C PRO A 22 14.93 23.64 -9.35
N TRP A 23 13.60 23.72 -9.35
CA TRP A 23 12.86 24.77 -10.04
C TRP A 23 13.10 26.18 -9.50
N ARG A 24 13.56 26.33 -8.24
CA ARG A 24 13.90 27.66 -7.68
C ARG A 24 15.10 28.30 -8.36
N GLU A 25 15.94 27.50 -9.01
CA GLU A 25 17.13 27.97 -9.73
C GLU A 25 16.80 28.42 -11.16
N ILE A 26 15.57 28.16 -11.63
CA ILE A 26 15.10 28.57 -12.95
C ILE A 26 14.56 30.01 -12.86
N PRO A 27 15.06 30.94 -13.69
CA PRO A 27 14.54 32.31 -13.70
C PRO A 27 13.03 32.34 -14.03
N PRO A 28 12.18 33.03 -13.25
CA PRO A 28 10.72 33.04 -13.45
C PRO A 28 10.27 33.52 -14.83
N GLU A 29 11.08 34.34 -15.50
CA GLU A 29 10.82 34.81 -16.85
C GLU A 29 10.79 33.71 -17.90
N GLU A 30 11.40 32.55 -17.63
CA GLU A 30 11.43 31.41 -18.56
C GLU A 30 10.04 30.81 -18.75
N ALA A 31 9.14 30.94 -17.76
CA ALA A 31 7.73 30.56 -17.92
C ALA A 31 7.03 31.31 -19.08
N ARG A 32 7.50 32.50 -19.47
CA ARG A 32 6.86 33.32 -20.52
C ARG A 32 6.92 32.67 -21.90
N TRP A 33 7.98 31.92 -22.22
CA TRP A 33 8.05 31.21 -23.48
C TRP A 33 7.48 29.79 -23.39
N MET A 34 7.39 29.21 -22.19
CA MET A 34 6.78 27.89 -22.01
C MET A 34 5.26 27.93 -22.16
N ARG A 35 4.58 28.94 -21.58
CA ARG A 35 3.10 29.06 -21.59
C ARG A 35 2.48 28.93 -22.99
N PRO A 36 2.94 29.67 -24.02
CA PRO A 36 2.34 29.59 -25.36
C PRO A 36 2.55 28.24 -26.05
N ASN A 37 3.56 27.47 -25.65
CA ASN A 37 3.90 26.18 -26.24
C ASN A 37 3.13 25.00 -25.58
N LEU A 38 2.46 25.22 -24.44
CA LEU A 38 1.72 24.17 -23.74
C LEU A 38 0.64 23.50 -24.62
N PRO A 39 -0.26 24.22 -25.32
CA PRO A 39 -1.33 23.59 -26.10
C PRO A 39 -0.81 22.61 -27.17
N ASP A 40 0.32 22.95 -27.80
CA ASP A 40 0.95 22.12 -28.82
C ASP A 40 1.64 20.88 -28.24
N LEU A 41 2.01 20.91 -26.96
CA LEU A 41 2.65 19.81 -26.24
C LEU A 41 1.64 18.76 -25.72
N LEU A 42 0.48 19.17 -25.24
CA LEU A 42 -0.47 18.29 -24.53
C LEU A 42 -0.95 17.11 -25.40
N GLY A 43 -1.36 17.40 -26.63
CA GLY A 43 -1.85 16.37 -27.56
C GLY A 43 -0.79 15.30 -27.87
N PRO A 44 0.43 15.67 -28.29
CA PRO A 44 1.54 14.73 -28.46
C PRO A 44 1.87 13.93 -27.21
N MET A 45 1.85 14.53 -26.01
CA MET A 45 2.10 13.81 -24.76
C MET A 45 1.07 12.70 -24.54
N VAL A 46 -0.22 13.03 -24.63
CA VAL A 46 -1.30 12.06 -24.42
C VAL A 46 -1.22 10.93 -25.44
N ARG A 47 -1.10 11.25 -26.73
CA ARG A 47 -0.93 10.23 -27.78
C ARG A 47 0.30 9.37 -27.56
N GLY A 48 1.40 9.98 -27.11
CA GLY A 48 2.64 9.27 -26.81
C GLY A 48 2.49 8.32 -25.62
N VAL A 49 1.82 8.73 -24.55
CA VAL A 49 1.52 7.85 -23.41
C VAL A 49 0.65 6.68 -23.83
N LEU A 50 -0.49 6.94 -24.50
CA LEU A 50 -1.41 5.89 -24.95
C LEU A 50 -0.75 4.88 -25.89
N ARG A 51 0.15 5.34 -26.77
CA ARG A 51 0.90 4.47 -27.69
C ARG A 51 1.86 3.51 -26.97
N HIS A 52 2.44 3.93 -25.85
CA HIS A 52 3.49 3.18 -25.16
C HIS A 52 3.01 2.44 -23.92
N VAL A 53 1.76 2.68 -23.49
CA VAL A 53 1.11 1.97 -22.37
C VAL A 53 -0.24 1.42 -22.85
N PRO A 54 -0.27 0.24 -23.47
CA PRO A 54 -1.48 -0.37 -24.03
C PRO A 54 -2.61 -0.54 -23.00
N GLU A 55 -2.28 -0.66 -21.71
CA GLU A 55 -3.26 -0.75 -20.61
C GLU A 55 -4.17 0.49 -20.51
N TYR A 56 -3.72 1.62 -21.08
CA TYR A 56 -4.47 2.86 -21.15
C TYR A 56 -5.07 3.14 -22.53
N ASP A 57 -4.73 2.37 -23.56
CA ASP A 57 -5.35 2.47 -24.88
C ASP A 57 -6.76 1.87 -24.85
N ARG A 58 -7.78 2.73 -24.76
CA ARG A 58 -9.20 2.37 -24.71
C ARG A 58 -9.97 3.04 -25.84
N PRO A 59 -9.97 2.48 -27.06
CA PRO A 59 -10.58 3.10 -28.24
C PRO A 59 -12.08 3.44 -28.10
N GLY A 60 -12.78 2.84 -27.12
CA GLY A 60 -14.20 3.09 -26.84
C GLY A 60 -14.49 3.98 -25.63
N ASP A 61 -13.49 4.34 -24.81
CA ASP A 61 -13.70 5.04 -23.54
C ASP A 61 -13.30 6.52 -23.63
N ARG A 62 -14.16 7.31 -24.30
CA ARG A 62 -13.96 8.76 -24.46
C ARG A 62 -13.99 9.54 -23.14
N ALA A 63 -14.53 8.96 -22.07
CA ALA A 63 -14.51 9.59 -20.76
C ALA A 63 -13.11 9.46 -20.16
N TYR A 64 -12.53 8.27 -20.22
CA TYR A 64 -11.17 8.01 -19.76
C TYR A 64 -10.12 8.87 -20.48
N SER A 65 -10.17 8.94 -21.82
CA SER A 65 -9.22 9.78 -22.58
C SER A 65 -9.29 11.25 -22.17
N ARG A 66 -10.49 11.78 -21.92
CA ARG A 66 -10.68 13.17 -21.45
C ARG A 66 -10.12 13.40 -20.04
N VAL A 67 -10.26 12.42 -19.15
CA VAL A 67 -9.68 12.50 -17.79
C VAL A 67 -8.14 12.48 -17.88
N ALA A 68 -7.57 11.62 -18.72
CA ALA A 68 -6.12 11.58 -18.94
C ALA A 68 -5.59 12.88 -19.56
N GLU A 69 -6.28 13.44 -20.57
CA GLU A 69 -5.96 14.74 -21.16
C GLU A 69 -6.01 15.86 -20.11
N ALA A 70 -7.05 15.90 -19.29
CA ALA A 70 -7.20 16.90 -18.24
C ALA A 70 -6.10 16.79 -17.16
N ALA A 71 -5.70 15.57 -16.78
CA ALA A 71 -4.63 15.36 -15.81
C ALA A 71 -3.28 15.83 -16.36
N VAL A 72 -2.96 15.52 -17.63
CA VAL A 72 -1.72 15.98 -18.28
C VAL A 72 -1.73 17.50 -18.46
N ALA A 73 -2.85 18.08 -18.89
CA ALA A 73 -3.01 19.53 -19.00
C ALA A 73 -2.76 20.22 -17.65
N HIS A 74 -3.43 19.76 -16.60
CA HIS A 74 -3.29 20.31 -15.27
C HIS A 74 -1.85 20.21 -14.72
N ALA A 75 -1.17 19.09 -14.97
CA ALA A 75 0.23 18.91 -14.60
C ALA A 75 1.15 19.91 -15.32
N MET A 76 0.99 20.09 -16.63
CA MET A 76 1.85 20.98 -17.41
C MET A 76 1.57 22.46 -17.13
N GLU A 77 0.31 22.84 -16.93
CA GLU A 77 -0.07 24.18 -16.48
C GLU A 77 0.53 24.48 -15.10
N HIS A 78 0.46 23.52 -14.17
CA HIS A 78 1.05 23.66 -12.84
C HIS A 78 2.58 23.75 -12.91
N PHE A 79 3.24 22.92 -13.71
CA PHE A 79 4.70 22.98 -13.90
C PHE A 79 5.13 24.39 -14.35
N VAL A 80 4.49 24.95 -15.37
CA VAL A 80 4.80 26.30 -15.86
C VAL A 80 4.43 27.38 -14.84
N ARG A 81 3.37 27.18 -14.05
CA ARG A 81 3.02 28.07 -12.92
C ARG A 81 4.11 28.06 -11.85
N MET A 82 4.64 26.89 -11.51
CA MET A 82 5.70 26.70 -10.52
C MET A 82 7.04 27.28 -10.98
N ILE A 83 7.36 27.27 -12.28
CA ILE A 83 8.50 28.03 -12.81
C ILE A 83 8.28 29.54 -12.66
N ALA A 84 7.07 30.04 -12.92
CA ALA A 84 6.77 31.47 -12.83
C ALA A 84 6.69 32.00 -11.39
N ASP A 85 6.31 31.13 -10.45
CA ASP A 85 6.14 31.41 -9.04
C ASP A 85 6.52 30.13 -8.26
N PRO A 86 7.76 30.05 -7.75
CA PRO A 86 8.22 28.86 -7.03
C PRO A 86 7.43 28.53 -5.76
N ASP A 87 6.67 29.49 -5.23
CA ASP A 87 5.81 29.32 -4.06
C ASP A 87 4.36 28.96 -4.45
N ALA A 88 4.11 28.69 -5.74
CA ALA A 88 2.81 28.26 -6.24
C ALA A 88 2.30 27.01 -5.51
N SER A 89 1.00 27.03 -5.16
CA SER A 89 0.40 25.94 -4.42
C SER A 89 0.46 24.60 -5.18
N TRP A 90 0.83 23.55 -4.45
CA TRP A 90 0.83 22.17 -4.92
C TRP A 90 -0.47 21.42 -4.63
N LYS A 91 -1.38 22.01 -3.84
CA LYS A 91 -2.56 21.31 -3.30
C LYS A 91 -3.43 20.69 -4.40
N GLU A 92 -3.72 21.45 -5.45
CA GLU A 92 -4.60 21.01 -6.54
C GLU A 92 -3.97 19.88 -7.36
N VAL A 93 -2.73 20.07 -7.81
CA VAL A 93 -2.05 19.05 -8.62
C VAL A 93 -1.78 17.79 -7.82
N TYR A 94 -1.40 17.92 -6.54
CA TYR A 94 -1.24 16.79 -5.65
C TYR A 94 -2.55 16.00 -5.52
N GLN A 95 -3.68 16.70 -5.32
CA GLN A 95 -4.99 16.05 -5.22
C GLN A 95 -5.37 15.33 -6.52
N VAL A 96 -5.12 15.92 -7.70
CA VAL A 96 -5.39 15.27 -8.98
C VAL A 96 -4.62 13.95 -9.10
N PHE A 97 -3.32 13.94 -8.83
CA PHE A 97 -2.52 12.71 -8.94
C PHE A 97 -2.81 11.71 -7.83
N PHE A 98 -3.16 12.17 -6.63
CA PHE A 98 -3.72 11.32 -5.58
C PHE A 98 -5.00 10.62 -6.06
N ASP A 99 -5.94 11.34 -6.66
CA ASP A 99 -7.21 10.79 -7.14
C ASP A 99 -7.00 9.83 -8.30
N VAL A 100 -6.06 10.12 -9.21
CA VAL A 100 -5.65 9.19 -10.28
C VAL A 100 -5.13 7.88 -9.67
N GLY A 101 -4.19 7.95 -8.73
CA GLY A 101 -3.65 6.75 -8.06
C GLY A 101 -4.70 5.98 -7.26
N TYR A 102 -5.61 6.68 -6.59
CA TYR A 102 -6.75 6.09 -5.89
C TYR A 102 -7.68 5.34 -6.88
N GLY A 103 -7.98 5.95 -8.02
CA GLY A 103 -8.79 5.36 -9.09
C GLY A 103 -8.19 4.09 -9.66
N GLU A 104 -6.88 4.07 -9.93
CA GLU A 104 -6.17 2.86 -10.40
C GLU A 104 -6.34 1.68 -9.44
N ALA A 105 -6.19 1.93 -8.14
CA ALA A 105 -6.36 0.90 -7.11
C ALA A 105 -7.80 0.37 -7.05
N VAL A 106 -8.80 1.26 -7.13
CA VAL A 106 -10.23 0.93 -7.13
C VAL A 106 -10.60 0.07 -8.33
N GLU A 107 -10.04 0.38 -9.50
CA GLU A 107 -10.25 -0.40 -10.72
C GLU A 107 -9.37 -1.66 -10.80
N GLY A 108 -8.61 -1.96 -9.74
CA GLY A 108 -7.80 -3.17 -9.64
C GLY A 108 -6.54 -3.17 -10.51
N ARG A 109 -6.14 -2.02 -11.06
CA ARG A 109 -4.96 -1.88 -11.93
C ARG A 109 -3.66 -1.74 -11.14
N SER A 110 -2.55 -1.96 -11.83
CA SER A 110 -1.20 -1.87 -11.26
C SER A 110 -0.73 -0.42 -11.18
N LEU A 111 -0.17 -0.04 -10.02
CA LEU A 111 0.53 1.22 -9.84
C LEU A 111 1.73 1.35 -10.80
N GLU A 112 2.36 0.25 -11.19
CA GLU A 112 3.51 0.24 -12.10
C GLU A 112 3.13 0.74 -13.50
N HIS A 113 1.93 0.43 -13.99
CA HIS A 113 1.44 0.95 -15.27
C HIS A 113 1.28 2.47 -15.22
N LEU A 114 0.74 3.00 -14.12
CA LEU A 114 0.61 4.44 -13.92
C LEU A 114 1.98 5.12 -13.88
N GLN A 115 2.91 4.58 -13.09
CA GLN A 115 4.27 5.12 -13.00
C GLN A 115 5.01 5.09 -14.34
N ASN A 116 4.82 4.02 -15.13
CA ASN A 116 5.38 3.94 -16.48
C ASN A 116 4.78 5.02 -17.40
N ALA A 117 3.46 5.22 -17.37
CA ALA A 117 2.80 6.27 -18.14
C ALA A 117 3.32 7.67 -17.77
N MET A 118 3.49 7.96 -16.48
CA MET A 118 4.03 9.24 -16.01
C MET A 118 5.48 9.43 -16.47
N ARG A 119 6.33 8.39 -16.40
CA ARG A 119 7.71 8.43 -16.92
C ARG A 119 7.76 8.67 -18.44
N ILE A 120 6.83 8.10 -19.20
CA ILE A 120 6.72 8.33 -20.65
C ILE A 120 6.28 9.78 -20.91
N GLY A 121 5.23 10.26 -20.22
CA GLY A 121 4.75 11.62 -20.32
C GLY A 121 5.85 12.64 -20.03
N SER A 122 6.56 12.47 -18.91
CA SER A 122 7.70 13.32 -18.53
C SER A 122 8.81 13.34 -19.58
N ARG A 123 9.20 12.18 -20.14
CA ARG A 123 10.19 12.12 -21.23
C ARG A 123 9.75 12.87 -22.49
N LEU A 124 8.47 12.82 -22.81
CA LEU A 124 7.89 13.55 -23.96
C LEU A 124 7.88 15.06 -23.70
N ALA A 125 7.48 15.49 -22.49
CA ALA A 125 7.53 16.89 -22.07
C ALA A 125 8.96 17.42 -22.15
N TRP A 126 9.91 16.70 -21.56
CA TRP A 126 11.34 17.03 -21.60
C TRP A 126 11.85 17.18 -23.03
N ARG A 127 11.61 16.19 -23.90
CA ARG A 127 12.09 16.23 -25.29
C ARG A 127 11.56 17.44 -26.04
N HIS A 128 10.30 17.81 -25.82
CA HIS A 128 9.71 18.98 -26.45
C HIS A 128 10.32 20.29 -25.92
N LEU A 129 10.42 20.43 -24.59
CA LEU A 129 11.01 21.61 -23.96
C LEU A 129 12.48 21.82 -24.39
N ALA A 130 13.27 20.74 -24.49
CA ALA A 130 14.65 20.82 -24.93
C ALA A 130 14.78 21.34 -26.38
N VAL A 131 13.97 20.81 -27.31
CA VAL A 131 13.96 21.25 -28.72
C VAL A 131 13.55 22.73 -28.82
N GLU A 132 12.55 23.14 -28.05
CA GLU A 132 12.05 24.51 -28.09
C GLU A 132 13.02 25.51 -27.45
N ALA A 133 13.65 25.13 -26.33
CA ALA A 133 14.71 25.92 -25.70
C ALA A 133 15.90 26.14 -26.66
N GLU A 134 16.33 25.09 -27.37
CA GLU A 134 17.37 25.19 -28.40
C GLU A 134 16.95 26.12 -29.55
N ARG A 135 15.71 25.98 -30.06
CA ARG A 135 15.16 26.82 -31.14
C ARG A 135 15.14 28.29 -30.77
N LEU A 136 14.89 28.61 -29.50
CA LEU A 136 14.87 29.97 -28.96
C LEU A 136 16.26 30.48 -28.52
N GLY A 137 17.32 29.69 -28.72
CA GLY A 137 18.69 30.09 -28.37
C GLY A 137 18.94 30.17 -26.86
N ARG A 138 18.22 29.38 -26.05
CA ARG A 138 18.37 29.38 -24.60
C ARG A 138 19.71 28.77 -24.16
N PRO A 139 20.28 29.21 -23.03
CA PRO A 139 21.53 28.66 -22.52
C PRO A 139 21.41 27.16 -22.20
N ARG A 140 22.49 26.40 -22.42
CA ARG A 140 22.57 24.97 -22.05
C ARG A 140 22.36 24.74 -20.55
N THR A 141 22.76 25.69 -19.71
CA THR A 141 22.53 25.63 -18.26
C THR A 141 21.05 25.62 -17.91
N LEU A 142 20.22 26.39 -18.62
CA LEU A 142 18.77 26.37 -18.43
C LEU A 142 18.17 25.01 -18.82
N ILE A 143 18.68 24.41 -19.89
CA ILE A 143 18.24 23.08 -20.34
C ILE A 143 18.51 22.04 -19.23
N SER A 144 19.69 22.05 -18.62
CA SER A 144 20.00 21.18 -17.48
C SER A 144 19.07 21.40 -16.28
N LEU A 145 18.86 22.66 -15.88
CA LEU A 145 17.96 22.99 -14.76
C LEU A 145 16.52 22.55 -15.03
N LEU A 146 16.02 22.72 -16.26
CA LEU A 146 14.69 22.23 -16.66
C LEU A 146 14.59 20.70 -16.61
N ALA A 147 15.67 19.97 -16.87
CA ALA A 147 15.70 18.51 -16.74
C ALA A 147 15.56 18.10 -15.27
N GLU A 148 16.34 18.72 -14.39
CA GLU A 148 16.31 18.50 -12.94
C GLU A 148 14.93 18.84 -12.36
N ALA A 149 14.38 20.00 -12.73
CA ALA A 149 13.02 20.39 -12.38
C ALA A 149 11.97 19.39 -12.87
N ASN A 150 12.09 18.86 -14.10
CA ASN A 150 11.17 17.85 -14.61
C ASN A 150 11.24 16.53 -13.83
N PHE A 151 12.44 16.08 -13.41
CA PHE A 151 12.58 14.85 -12.62
C PHE A 151 12.01 15.03 -11.21
N ALA A 152 12.38 16.10 -10.52
CA ALA A 152 11.83 16.40 -9.20
C ALA A 152 10.31 16.57 -9.24
N TYR A 153 9.78 17.22 -10.27
CA TYR A 153 8.34 17.36 -10.49
C TYR A 153 7.65 16.00 -10.66
N LEU A 154 8.19 15.14 -11.52
CA LEU A 154 7.67 13.78 -11.74
C LEU A 154 7.63 12.97 -10.43
N ASP A 155 8.68 13.07 -9.61
CA ASP A 155 8.78 12.34 -8.35
C ASP A 155 7.69 12.75 -7.36
N VAL A 156 7.39 14.06 -7.26
CA VAL A 156 6.28 14.57 -6.43
C VAL A 156 4.94 14.02 -6.91
N LEU A 157 4.68 14.06 -8.22
CA LEU A 157 3.43 13.54 -8.78
C LEU A 157 3.30 12.02 -8.59
N ALA A 158 4.40 11.27 -8.79
CA ALA A 158 4.42 9.82 -8.61
C ALA A 158 4.21 9.44 -7.15
N SER A 159 4.75 10.22 -6.21
CA SER A 159 4.52 10.08 -4.78
C SER A 159 3.04 10.31 -4.41
N ALA A 160 2.42 11.37 -4.94
CA ALA A 160 1.00 11.64 -4.74
C ALA A 160 0.12 10.48 -5.23
N ALA A 161 0.40 9.96 -6.43
CA ALA A 161 -0.29 8.79 -6.97
C ALA A 161 -0.09 7.52 -6.14
N ALA A 162 1.14 7.25 -5.68
CA ALA A 162 1.43 6.12 -4.79
C ALA A 162 0.70 6.23 -3.45
N HIS A 163 0.56 7.46 -2.92
CA HIS A 163 -0.19 7.74 -1.70
C HIS A 163 -1.69 7.44 -1.90
N GLY A 164 -2.29 7.93 -2.99
CA GLY A 164 -3.68 7.63 -3.34
C GLY A 164 -3.95 6.14 -3.53
N TYR A 165 -3.05 5.45 -4.23
CA TYR A 165 -3.12 4.00 -4.45
C TYR A 165 -3.08 3.21 -3.14
N SER A 166 -2.13 3.54 -2.26
CA SER A 166 -1.98 2.92 -0.95
C SER A 166 -3.22 3.16 -0.09
N ARG A 167 -3.75 4.39 -0.09
CA ARG A 167 -4.95 4.76 0.66
C ARG A 167 -6.18 3.98 0.22
N ALA A 168 -6.37 3.78 -1.08
CA ALA A 168 -7.44 2.94 -1.61
C ALA A 168 -7.29 1.47 -1.17
N ARG A 169 -6.06 0.94 -1.19
CA ARG A 169 -5.77 -0.44 -0.76
C ARG A 169 -6.00 -0.64 0.73
N GLU A 170 -5.56 0.30 1.56
CA GLU A 170 -5.83 0.32 3.01
C GLU A 170 -7.32 0.34 3.29
N LYS A 171 -8.08 1.22 2.63
CA LYS A 171 -9.53 1.31 2.80
C LYS A 171 -10.21 0.00 2.42
N ALA A 172 -9.85 -0.59 1.27
CA ALA A 172 -10.40 -1.87 0.84
C ALA A 172 -10.04 -3.03 1.79
N ALA A 173 -8.82 -3.03 2.34
CA ALA A 173 -8.38 -3.99 3.34
C ALA A 173 -9.16 -3.82 4.66
N GLY A 174 -9.31 -2.58 5.15
CA GLY A 174 -10.07 -2.26 6.36
C GLY A 174 -11.56 -2.61 6.22
N GLU A 175 -12.17 -2.35 5.07
CA GLU A 175 -13.56 -2.77 4.81
C GLU A 175 -13.70 -4.29 4.78
N ARG A 176 -12.74 -5.01 4.17
CA ARG A 176 -12.70 -6.48 4.18
C ARG A 176 -12.57 -7.02 5.60
N GLU A 177 -11.67 -6.46 6.40
CA GLU A 177 -11.48 -6.86 7.79
C GLU A 177 -12.73 -6.59 8.63
N GLN A 178 -13.37 -5.43 8.45
CA GLN A 178 -14.62 -5.10 9.13
C GLN A 178 -15.75 -6.08 8.77
N ARG A 179 -15.86 -6.48 7.48
CA ARG A 179 -16.85 -7.49 7.04
C ARG A 179 -16.56 -8.86 7.67
N ARG A 180 -15.29 -9.27 7.75
CA ARG A 180 -14.87 -10.52 8.40
C ARG A 180 -15.11 -10.52 9.91
N GLY A 181 -14.82 -9.40 10.59
CA GLY A 181 -15.12 -9.21 12.01
C GLY A 181 -16.63 -9.31 12.29
N ARG A 182 -17.48 -8.66 11.47
CA ARG A 182 -18.94 -8.80 11.57
C ARG A 182 -19.41 -10.24 11.40
N LEU A 183 -18.84 -10.98 10.44
CA LEU A 183 -19.14 -12.41 10.26
C LEU A 183 -18.72 -13.23 11.47
N LEU A 184 -17.52 -13.00 12.03
CA LEU A 184 -17.06 -13.69 13.23
C LEU A 184 -18.00 -13.43 14.41
N THR A 185 -18.40 -12.17 14.66
CA THR A 185 -19.37 -11.85 15.71
C THR A 185 -20.70 -12.59 15.49
N LEU A 186 -21.18 -12.65 14.26
CA LEU A 186 -22.43 -13.34 13.91
C LEU A 186 -22.33 -14.85 14.12
N LEU A 187 -21.21 -15.47 13.76
CA LEU A 187 -20.95 -16.90 13.97
C LEU A 187 -20.86 -17.25 15.45
N LEU A 188 -20.23 -16.39 16.26
CA LEU A 188 -20.04 -16.61 17.70
C LEU A 188 -21.20 -16.12 18.56
N SER A 189 -22.31 -15.68 17.95
CA SER A 189 -23.50 -15.19 18.66
C SER A 189 -24.19 -16.31 19.45
N ASP A 190 -24.66 -15.98 20.65
CA ASP A 190 -25.49 -16.84 21.50
C ASP A 190 -26.71 -16.03 21.99
N PRO A 191 -27.95 -16.37 21.58
CA PRO A 191 -28.33 -17.52 20.77
C PRO A 191 -27.81 -17.46 19.32
N PRO A 192 -27.71 -18.61 18.61
CA PRO A 192 -27.22 -18.66 17.24
C PRO A 192 -27.97 -17.74 16.28
N ALA A 193 -27.23 -17.04 15.42
CA ALA A 193 -27.80 -16.17 14.41
C ALA A 193 -28.59 -16.95 13.33
N PRO A 194 -29.59 -16.32 12.68
CA PRO A 194 -30.33 -16.95 11.58
C PRO A 194 -29.38 -17.42 10.45
N PRO A 195 -29.54 -18.65 9.92
CA PRO A 195 -28.64 -19.18 8.89
C PRO A 195 -28.55 -18.33 7.62
N GLU A 196 -29.63 -17.63 7.26
CA GLU A 196 -29.65 -16.72 6.11
C GLU A 196 -28.76 -15.50 6.31
N ALA A 197 -28.82 -14.86 7.49
CA ALA A 197 -27.95 -13.74 7.83
C ALA A 197 -26.46 -14.16 7.81
N VAL A 198 -26.15 -15.36 8.30
CA VAL A 198 -24.79 -15.92 8.26
C VAL A 198 -24.32 -16.14 6.82
N ARG A 199 -25.17 -16.70 5.94
CA ARG A 199 -24.86 -16.88 4.51
C ARG A 199 -24.63 -15.56 3.80
N GLU A 200 -25.47 -14.56 4.03
CA GLU A 200 -25.33 -13.23 3.43
C GLU A 200 -24.02 -12.56 3.86
N GLN A 201 -23.69 -12.58 5.15
CA GLN A 201 -22.45 -11.99 5.66
C GLN A 201 -21.21 -12.78 5.22
N SER A 202 -21.30 -14.11 5.10
CA SER A 202 -20.25 -14.95 4.52
C SER A 202 -19.93 -14.54 3.08
N ALA A 203 -20.96 -14.35 2.25
CA ALA A 203 -20.79 -13.89 0.87
C ALA A 203 -20.14 -12.50 0.82
N ARG A 204 -20.59 -11.55 1.65
CA ARG A 204 -20.02 -10.19 1.74
C ARG A 204 -18.57 -10.15 2.23
N ALA A 205 -18.22 -11.04 3.16
CA ALA A 205 -16.88 -11.16 3.70
C ALA A 205 -15.91 -11.92 2.75
N GLY A 206 -16.44 -12.56 1.69
CA GLY A 206 -15.66 -13.42 0.81
C GLY A 206 -15.07 -14.64 1.53
N TRP A 207 -15.74 -15.11 2.59
CA TRP A 207 -15.29 -16.24 3.39
C TRP A 207 -16.33 -17.37 3.29
N PRO A 208 -16.09 -18.42 2.50
CA PRO A 208 -17.05 -19.50 2.31
C PRO A 208 -17.27 -20.26 3.62
N LEU A 209 -18.54 -20.57 3.94
CA LEU A 209 -18.86 -21.34 5.13
C LEU A 209 -18.32 -22.78 4.99
N PRO A 210 -17.49 -23.26 5.94
CA PRO A 210 -16.98 -24.62 5.94
C PRO A 210 -18.07 -25.62 6.37
N ARG A 211 -17.80 -26.93 6.21
CA ARG A 211 -18.72 -27.96 6.71
C ARG A 211 -18.71 -28.03 8.23
N ARG A 212 -17.52 -27.91 8.80
CA ARG A 212 -17.29 -27.84 10.24
C ARG A 212 -16.30 -26.72 10.56
N MET A 213 -16.31 -26.25 11.79
CA MET A 213 -15.33 -25.29 12.27
C MET A 213 -14.98 -25.55 13.73
N ALA A 214 -13.82 -25.08 14.15
CA ALA A 214 -13.47 -24.97 15.56
C ALA A 214 -13.01 -23.55 15.87
N VAL A 215 -13.22 -23.13 17.11
CA VAL A 215 -12.78 -21.84 17.63
C VAL A 215 -11.52 -22.05 18.45
N LEU A 216 -10.49 -21.28 18.17
CA LEU A 216 -9.24 -21.22 18.92
C LEU A 216 -9.18 -19.90 19.69
N VAL A 217 -8.89 -19.96 20.99
CA VAL A 217 -8.63 -18.77 21.81
C VAL A 217 -7.16 -18.78 22.24
N LEU A 218 -6.48 -17.65 22.07
CA LEU A 218 -5.08 -17.47 22.43
C LEU A 218 -4.94 -16.63 23.70
N ARG A 219 -3.86 -16.86 24.44
CA ARG A 219 -3.44 -15.94 25.50
C ARG A 219 -2.82 -14.70 24.88
N PRO A 220 -3.16 -13.49 25.37
CA PRO A 220 -2.45 -12.28 25.00
C PRO A 220 -0.96 -12.40 25.38
N ARG A 221 -0.07 -11.88 24.53
CA ARG A 221 1.36 -11.77 24.89
C ARG A 221 1.57 -10.47 25.69
N PRO A 222 2.40 -10.48 26.75
CA PRO A 222 2.79 -9.25 27.45
C PRO A 222 3.39 -8.25 26.46
N GLY A 223 2.93 -7.00 26.49
CA GLY A 223 3.42 -5.93 25.62
C GLY A 223 2.89 -5.94 24.18
N SER A 224 2.07 -6.92 23.77
CA SER A 224 1.51 -6.96 22.41
C SER A 224 0.26 -6.10 22.22
N GLY A 225 -0.17 -5.34 23.24
CA GLY A 225 -1.39 -4.53 23.18
C GLY A 225 -2.69 -5.31 22.92
N GLY A 226 -2.65 -6.66 23.02
CA GLY A 226 -3.78 -7.52 22.63
C GLY A 226 -3.81 -7.90 21.16
N GLU A 227 -2.80 -7.53 20.36
CA GLU A 227 -2.67 -7.97 18.97
C GLU A 227 -2.50 -9.49 18.89
N GLY A 228 -3.16 -10.10 17.90
CA GLY A 228 -3.04 -11.52 17.59
C GLY A 228 -1.81 -11.87 16.76
N PRO A 229 -1.66 -13.14 16.35
CA PRO A 229 -0.58 -13.56 15.46
C PRO A 229 -0.64 -12.83 14.12
N ALA A 230 0.53 -12.39 13.62
CA ALA A 230 0.67 -11.83 12.27
C ALA A 230 0.82 -12.94 11.21
N GLY A 231 0.53 -12.62 9.95
CA GLY A 231 0.77 -13.53 8.82
C GLY A 231 -0.18 -14.74 8.74
N LEU A 232 -1.34 -14.67 9.39
CA LEU A 232 -2.32 -15.76 9.38
C LEU A 232 -2.89 -15.99 7.97
N PRO A 233 -3.14 -17.25 7.56
CA PRO A 233 -3.80 -17.56 6.31
C PRO A 233 -5.17 -16.89 6.18
N PRO A 234 -5.57 -16.44 4.97
CA PRO A 234 -6.87 -15.76 4.75
C PRO A 234 -8.08 -16.69 4.97
N SER A 235 -7.86 -18.00 5.12
CA SER A 235 -8.88 -18.97 5.50
C SER A 235 -9.29 -18.88 6.97
N LEU A 236 -8.48 -18.29 7.86
CA LEU A 236 -8.83 -18.11 9.27
C LEU A 236 -9.61 -16.81 9.49
N LEU A 237 -10.76 -16.86 10.15
CA LEU A 237 -11.41 -15.63 10.62
C LEU A 237 -10.79 -15.22 11.95
N THR A 238 -10.41 -13.95 12.06
CA THR A 238 -9.70 -13.40 13.21
C THR A 238 -10.56 -12.36 13.90
N GLY A 239 -10.49 -12.32 15.22
CA GLY A 239 -11.22 -11.34 16.02
C GLY A 239 -10.77 -11.35 17.47
N LEU A 240 -11.56 -10.70 18.30
CA LEU A 240 -11.33 -10.66 19.74
C LEU A 240 -12.50 -11.29 20.48
N ASP A 241 -12.15 -12.04 21.51
CA ASP A 241 -13.07 -12.58 22.48
C ASP A 241 -12.70 -12.06 23.87
N HIS A 242 -13.50 -11.15 24.43
CA HIS A 242 -13.27 -10.59 25.77
C HIS A 242 -11.84 -10.03 25.93
N GLY A 243 -11.31 -9.39 24.87
CA GLY A 243 -9.95 -8.86 24.83
C GLY A 243 -8.84 -9.88 24.53
N ARG A 244 -9.18 -11.15 24.26
CA ARG A 244 -8.24 -12.20 23.85
C ARG A 244 -8.31 -12.47 22.34
N PRO A 245 -7.18 -12.72 21.64
CA PRO A 245 -7.23 -13.12 20.25
C PRO A 245 -8.02 -14.42 20.07
N CYS A 246 -8.95 -14.42 19.11
CA CYS A 246 -9.85 -15.52 18.80
C CYS A 246 -9.83 -15.80 17.29
N LEU A 247 -9.68 -17.07 16.91
CA LEU A 247 -9.64 -17.51 15.52
C LEU A 247 -10.74 -18.55 15.27
N ILE A 248 -11.38 -18.51 14.09
CA ILE A 248 -12.22 -19.60 13.60
C ILE A 248 -11.43 -20.37 12.54
N VAL A 249 -11.25 -21.66 12.80
CA VAL A 249 -10.54 -22.62 11.94
C VAL A 249 -11.56 -23.40 11.11
N PRO A 250 -11.55 -23.28 9.77
CA PRO A 250 -12.44 -24.04 8.91
C PRO A 250 -11.95 -25.49 8.76
N ASP A 251 -12.90 -26.43 8.82
CA ASP A 251 -12.70 -27.87 8.63
C ASP A 251 -11.43 -28.42 9.34
N PRO A 252 -11.33 -28.25 10.68
CA PRO A 252 -10.12 -28.55 11.45
C PRO A 252 -9.73 -30.04 11.44
N ASP A 253 -10.68 -30.92 11.14
CA ASP A 253 -10.49 -32.37 11.07
C ASP A 253 -9.83 -32.84 9.76
N GLY A 254 -9.54 -31.90 8.84
CA GLY A 254 -8.84 -32.20 7.59
C GLY A 254 -7.39 -32.64 7.81
N PRO A 255 -6.82 -33.46 6.91
CA PRO A 255 -5.45 -33.94 7.05
C PRO A 255 -4.45 -32.78 7.09
N GLY A 256 -3.53 -32.79 8.06
CA GLY A 256 -2.47 -31.79 8.22
C GLY A 256 -2.91 -30.41 8.72
N ARG A 257 -4.22 -30.14 8.88
CA ARG A 257 -4.74 -28.81 9.27
C ARG A 257 -4.25 -28.35 10.63
N MET A 258 -4.26 -29.24 11.61
CA MET A 258 -3.80 -28.91 12.96
C MET A 258 -2.29 -28.71 13.03
N GLU A 259 -1.51 -29.42 12.21
CA GLU A 259 -0.06 -29.26 12.13
C GLU A 259 0.31 -27.92 11.47
N GLU A 260 -0.34 -27.57 10.36
CA GLU A 260 -0.20 -26.29 9.67
C GLU A 260 -0.56 -25.12 10.60
N LEU A 261 -1.66 -25.26 11.34
CA LEU A 261 -2.09 -24.28 12.33
C LEU A 261 -1.08 -24.15 13.48
N ALA A 262 -0.58 -25.27 14.00
CA ALA A 262 0.42 -25.27 15.08
C ALA A 262 1.74 -24.61 14.63
N ALA A 263 2.19 -24.88 13.40
CA ALA A 263 3.38 -24.25 12.83
C ALA A 263 3.19 -22.73 12.67
N THR A 264 2.04 -22.30 12.15
CA THR A 264 1.68 -20.88 12.00
C THR A 264 1.61 -20.15 13.34
N LEU A 265 1.17 -20.85 14.38
CA LEU A 265 1.00 -20.31 15.74
C LEU A 265 2.17 -20.65 16.67
N ALA A 266 3.34 -20.95 16.11
CA ALA A 266 4.54 -21.25 16.89
C ALA A 266 4.82 -20.14 17.93
N GLY A 267 5.00 -20.55 19.18
CA GLY A 267 5.22 -19.66 20.32
C GLY A 267 3.96 -18.97 20.88
N TRP A 268 2.76 -19.26 20.37
CA TRP A 268 1.51 -18.86 21.01
C TRP A 268 1.00 -19.95 21.94
N THR A 269 0.37 -19.56 23.05
CA THR A 269 -0.37 -20.49 23.91
C THR A 269 -1.85 -20.27 23.70
N GLY A 270 -2.57 -21.33 23.36
CA GLY A 270 -4.00 -21.27 23.12
C GLY A 270 -4.67 -22.62 23.30
N ALA A 271 -5.99 -22.62 23.27
CA ALA A 271 -6.79 -23.84 23.32
C ALA A 271 -7.84 -23.80 22.20
N ILE A 272 -8.00 -24.93 21.54
CA ILE A 272 -8.98 -25.13 20.47
C ILE A 272 -10.19 -25.88 21.03
N GLY A 273 -11.38 -25.41 20.68
CA GLY A 273 -12.62 -26.10 21.00
C GLY A 273 -12.87 -27.29 20.07
N PRO A 274 -13.94 -28.07 20.34
CA PRO A 274 -14.33 -29.17 19.48
C PRO A 274 -14.70 -28.69 18.07
N SER A 275 -14.41 -29.51 17.07
CA SER A 275 -14.96 -29.36 15.73
C SER A 275 -16.49 -29.48 15.77
N VAL A 276 -17.21 -28.48 15.27
CA VAL A 276 -18.68 -28.37 15.33
C VAL A 276 -19.24 -27.88 13.99
N PRO A 277 -20.54 -28.12 13.71
CA PRO A 277 -21.24 -27.44 12.62
C PRO A 277 -21.30 -25.91 12.83
N VAL A 278 -21.53 -25.16 11.75
CA VAL A 278 -21.51 -23.68 11.70
C VAL A 278 -22.40 -23.03 12.76
N ASP A 279 -23.60 -23.58 12.98
CA ASP A 279 -24.61 -23.06 13.92
C ASP A 279 -24.25 -23.28 15.40
N ARG A 280 -23.17 -24.01 15.68
CA ARG A 280 -22.70 -24.32 17.04
C ARG A 280 -21.34 -23.72 17.37
N ALA A 281 -20.85 -22.76 16.59
CA ALA A 281 -19.54 -22.14 16.83
C ALA A 281 -19.40 -21.57 18.25
N GLY A 282 -20.47 -21.01 18.84
CA GLY A 282 -20.48 -20.58 20.25
C GLY A 282 -20.18 -21.71 21.25
N THR A 283 -20.59 -22.95 20.97
CA THR A 283 -20.22 -24.13 21.79
C THR A 283 -18.73 -24.41 21.72
N SER A 284 -18.14 -24.33 20.52
CA SER A 284 -16.68 -24.50 20.38
C SER A 284 -15.93 -23.41 21.13
N LEU A 285 -16.39 -22.16 21.07
CA LEU A 285 -15.79 -21.04 21.81
C LEU A 285 -15.85 -21.28 23.33
N LEU A 286 -17.00 -21.72 23.86
CA LEU A 286 -17.17 -22.02 25.28
C LEU A 286 -16.13 -23.03 25.77
N TRP A 287 -15.94 -24.13 25.04
CA TRP A 287 -14.98 -25.17 25.42
C TRP A 287 -13.52 -24.71 25.23
N ALA A 288 -13.23 -23.95 24.18
CA ALA A 288 -11.90 -23.35 23.99
C ALA A 288 -11.51 -22.46 25.19
N ARG A 289 -12.42 -21.61 25.67
CA ARG A 289 -12.20 -20.78 26.86
C ARG A 289 -11.91 -21.61 28.10
N ARG A 290 -12.77 -22.59 28.40
CA ARG A 290 -12.61 -23.47 29.58
C ARG A 290 -11.30 -24.24 29.53
N ALA A 291 -10.93 -24.77 28.37
CA ALA A 291 -9.66 -25.46 28.20
C ALA A 291 -8.46 -24.51 28.41
N LEU A 292 -8.55 -23.26 27.95
CA LEU A 292 -7.49 -22.27 28.14
C LEU A 292 -7.33 -21.84 29.59
N GLU A 293 -8.42 -21.78 30.36
CA GLU A 293 -8.41 -21.47 31.80
C GLU A 293 -7.77 -22.60 32.62
N LEU A 294 -7.95 -23.86 32.19
CA LEU A 294 -7.37 -25.04 32.85
C LEU A 294 -5.91 -25.29 32.46
N ALA A 295 -5.45 -24.76 31.32
CA ALA A 295 -4.07 -24.92 30.90
C ALA A 295 -3.13 -24.17 31.87
N PRO A 296 -2.00 -24.75 32.32
CA PRO A 296 -1.01 -24.00 33.07
C PRO A 296 -0.48 -22.83 32.23
N ALA A 297 -0.08 -21.72 32.87
CA ALA A 297 0.66 -20.66 32.20
C ALA A 297 1.91 -21.31 31.58
N GLY A 298 2.07 -21.20 30.25
CA GLY A 298 3.25 -21.75 29.57
C GLY A 298 4.52 -21.12 30.15
N PRO A 299 5.68 -21.80 30.10
CA PRO A 299 6.93 -21.21 30.53
C PRO A 299 7.16 -19.93 29.75
N GLY A 300 7.24 -18.80 30.46
CA GLY A 300 7.59 -17.51 29.86
C GLY A 300 8.97 -17.59 29.18
N PRO A 301 9.22 -16.80 28.12
CA PRO A 301 10.53 -16.81 27.49
C PRO A 301 11.58 -16.25 28.47
N GLY A 302 12.49 -17.11 28.92
CA GLY A 302 13.77 -16.70 29.52
C GLY A 302 13.80 -16.53 31.05
N GLY A 303 13.87 -17.65 31.76
CA GLY A 303 14.43 -17.69 33.12
C GLY A 303 15.65 -18.60 33.15
N ALA A 304 16.78 -18.14 32.58
CA ALA A 304 18.06 -18.79 32.79
C ALA A 304 18.47 -18.61 34.26
N GLY A 305 18.02 -19.52 35.12
CA GLY A 305 18.47 -19.62 36.50
C GLY A 305 19.94 -20.01 36.51
N GLY A 306 20.82 -19.03 36.71
CA GLY A 306 22.24 -19.24 36.97
C GLY A 306 22.43 -20.01 38.28
N GLY A 307 22.54 -21.33 38.18
CA GLY A 307 23.04 -22.19 39.23
C GLY A 307 24.57 -22.13 39.29
N ALA A 308 25.13 -21.04 39.80
CA ALA A 308 26.53 -21.01 40.22
C ALA A 308 26.63 -21.73 41.58
N GLY A 309 26.99 -23.01 41.52
CA GLY A 309 27.38 -23.78 42.70
C GLY A 309 28.68 -23.24 43.27
N ASN A 310 28.63 -22.66 44.46
CA ASN A 310 29.80 -22.41 45.28
C ASN A 310 30.00 -23.63 46.20
N ARG A 311 31.09 -24.37 45.99
CA ARG A 311 31.65 -25.27 47.00
C ARG A 311 33.07 -24.81 47.28
N THR A 312 33.28 -24.51 48.57
CA THR A 312 34.53 -24.42 49.32
C THR A 312 35.59 -25.40 48.89
#